data_AF-A0A1Q2YTE4-F1
#
_entry.id   AF-A0A1Q2YTE4-F1
#
_cell.length_a   1.000
_cell.length_b   1.000
_cell.length_c   1.000
_cell.angle_alpha   90.00
_cell.angle_beta   90.00
_cell.angle_gamma   90.00
#
_symmetry.space_group_name_H-M   'P 1'
#
loop_
_entity.id
_entity.type
_entity.pdbx_description
1 polymer ?
#
loop_
_entity_poly.entity_id
_entity_poly.type
_entity_poly.pdbx_seq_one_letter_code
_entity_poly.pdbx_strand_id
1 'polypeptide(L)'
;MALEPEAAGHRFASTLDGAATVLVGDFGGGTSDFSILRFEPGPPRRVAPLGHAGVGIAGDALDYRIIDHVVSPRFGKGTSYQIMGKDLPVPPGWYANFARWHRLSLMRAPRTLREIEEVARTADHPERLHHLIRFIEEEAGYALYQAVSGAKAALSRAPSTTLRFEHEGFRLEEEVARADFERWIAPELAQFEAAVDRALADAGLREGEVDRVFLTGGTSLVPAVRHLFERRFGPERVAGGSEFVSVAEGLALIGAEAQDR
;
A
#
# COMPACT_ATOMS: atom_id res chain seq x y z
N MET A 1 12.96 33.15 1.83
CA MET A 1 11.58 32.65 1.93
C MET A 1 11.62 31.14 1.83
N ALA A 2 11.85 30.48 2.96
CA ALA A 2 11.70 29.03 3.15
C ALA A 2 11.55 28.88 4.67
N LEU A 3 10.31 28.80 5.16
CA LEU A 3 9.96 28.74 6.59
C LEU A 3 8.68 27.91 6.83
N GLU A 4 8.22 27.13 5.84
CA GLU A 4 6.93 26.43 5.92
C GLU A 4 6.97 25.03 6.59
N PRO A 5 8.05 24.22 6.48
CA PRO A 5 8.14 22.93 7.18
C PRO A 5 8.54 23.09 8.66
N GLU A 6 9.63 23.82 8.92
CA GLU A 6 10.23 24.01 10.26
C GLU A 6 9.26 24.68 11.25
N ALA A 7 8.41 25.58 10.75
CA ALA A 7 7.40 26.27 11.55
C ALA A 7 6.18 25.41 11.88
N ALA A 8 5.89 24.35 11.11
CA ALA A 8 4.85 23.38 11.45
C ALA A 8 5.36 22.40 12.52
N GLY A 9 6.63 21.98 12.40
CA GLY A 9 7.41 21.16 13.34
C GLY A 9 7.39 21.67 14.74
N HIS A 10 7.84 22.90 14.82
CA HIS A 10 7.83 23.61 16.07
C HIS A 10 6.41 23.84 16.57
N ARG A 11 5.40 23.99 15.70
CA ARG A 11 4.01 24.25 16.08
C ARG A 11 3.36 23.08 16.80
N PHE A 12 3.41 21.85 16.28
CA PHE A 12 2.81 20.71 16.97
C PHE A 12 3.44 20.53 18.34
N ALA A 13 4.77 20.50 18.39
CA ALA A 13 5.51 20.38 19.65
C ALA A 13 5.35 21.61 20.57
N SER A 14 4.99 22.80 20.06
CA SER A 14 4.69 24.00 20.86
C SER A 14 3.22 24.16 21.23
N THR A 15 2.31 23.42 20.57
CA THR A 15 0.90 23.31 20.97
C THR A 15 0.68 22.22 22.03
N LEU A 16 1.70 21.43 22.32
CA LEU A 16 1.68 20.50 23.44
C LEU A 16 1.81 21.28 24.76
N ASP A 17 0.67 21.60 25.36
CA ASP A 17 0.59 22.17 26.71
C ASP A 17 0.99 21.14 27.80
N GLY A 18 1.21 19.88 27.43
CA GLY A 18 1.58 18.77 28.29
C GLY A 18 2.22 17.60 27.53
N ALA A 19 2.56 16.53 28.25
CA ALA A 19 3.08 15.31 27.63
C ALA A 19 2.03 14.69 26.72
N ALA A 20 2.47 14.13 25.59
CA ALA A 20 1.59 13.49 24.63
C ALA A 20 2.16 12.18 24.09
N THR A 21 1.30 11.19 23.96
CA THR A 21 1.57 9.91 23.33
C THR A 21 1.08 9.94 21.89
N VAL A 22 1.98 9.63 20.97
CA VAL A 22 1.77 9.80 19.54
C VAL A 22 2.02 8.46 18.84
N LEU A 23 1.06 8.02 18.04
CA LEU A 23 1.25 6.93 17.10
C LEU A 23 1.62 7.49 15.73
N VAL A 24 2.70 6.99 15.15
CA VAL A 24 3.16 7.30 13.80
C VAL A 24 3.01 6.06 12.95
N GLY A 25 2.20 6.13 11.90
CA GLY A 25 2.09 5.11 10.86
C GLY A 25 2.78 5.56 9.58
N ASP A 26 3.88 4.91 9.22
CA ASP A 26 4.59 5.11 7.96
C ASP A 26 4.20 4.02 6.97
N PHE A 27 3.60 4.42 5.84
CA PHE A 27 3.17 3.52 4.79
C PHE A 27 4.03 3.69 3.54
N GLY A 28 5.08 2.88 3.45
CA GLY A 28 6.01 2.88 2.33
C GLY A 28 5.47 2.18 1.06
N GLY A 29 6.42 1.79 0.20
CA GLY A 29 6.13 1.05 -1.03
C GLY A 29 5.82 -0.42 -0.79
N GLY A 30 6.58 -1.09 0.10
CA GLY A 30 6.43 -2.52 0.40
C GLY A 30 6.37 -2.89 1.89
N THR A 31 6.62 -1.94 2.79
CA THR A 31 6.52 -2.13 4.24
C THR A 31 5.75 -0.98 4.85
N SER A 32 5.03 -1.28 5.93
CA SER A 32 4.40 -0.28 6.78
C SER A 32 4.85 -0.46 8.21
N ASP A 33 5.22 0.63 8.86
CA ASP A 33 5.82 0.65 10.19
C ASP A 33 5.00 1.54 11.12
N PHE A 34 4.76 1.05 12.34
CA PHE A 34 3.98 1.74 13.37
C PHE A 34 4.86 1.97 14.59
N SER A 35 5.04 3.22 14.97
CA SER A 35 5.86 3.62 16.13
C SER A 35 5.02 4.40 17.12
N ILE A 36 5.14 4.08 18.40
CA ILE A 36 4.51 4.83 19.49
C ILE A 36 5.61 5.59 20.23
N LEU A 37 5.43 6.89 20.32
CA LEU A 37 6.40 7.83 20.85
C LEU A 37 5.73 8.65 21.96
N ARG A 38 6.47 8.90 23.04
CA ARG A 38 6.06 9.82 24.10
C ARG A 38 6.87 11.10 24.03
N PHE A 39 6.17 12.21 23.89
CA PHE A 39 6.72 13.56 23.90
C PHE A 39 6.52 14.16 25.28
N GLU A 40 7.61 14.56 25.93
CA GLU A 40 7.56 15.27 27.21
C GLU A 40 7.80 16.78 27.00
N PRO A 41 7.04 17.66 27.67
CA PRO A 41 7.17 19.10 27.53
C PRO A 41 8.43 19.62 28.24
N GLY A 42 8.88 20.81 27.83
CA GLY A 42 9.99 21.54 28.45
C GLY A 42 11.33 21.40 27.69
N PRO A 43 12.27 22.35 27.88
CA PRO A 43 13.60 22.28 27.29
C PRO A 43 14.60 21.48 28.18
N PRO A 44 15.37 20.53 27.63
CA PRO A 44 15.28 20.01 26.27
C PRO A 44 14.04 19.10 26.11
N ARG A 45 13.38 19.19 24.94
CA ARG A 45 12.26 18.31 24.61
C ARG A 45 12.77 16.88 24.53
N ARG A 46 12.10 15.96 25.22
CA ARG A 46 12.47 14.54 25.22
C ARG A 46 11.42 13.76 24.44
N VAL A 47 11.91 12.88 23.57
CA VAL A 47 11.08 11.89 22.91
C VAL A 47 11.57 10.51 23.33
N ALA A 48 10.66 9.69 23.85
CA ALA A 48 10.94 8.32 24.24
C ALA A 48 10.14 7.36 23.35
N PRO A 49 10.79 6.41 22.66
CA PRO A 49 10.07 5.33 22.01
C PRO A 49 9.42 4.44 23.06
N LEU A 50 8.14 4.14 22.90
CA LEU A 50 7.38 3.26 23.79
C LEU A 50 7.18 1.88 23.19
N GLY A 51 6.90 1.79 21.90
CA GLY A 51 6.70 0.52 21.22
C GLY A 51 6.70 0.65 19.71
N HIS A 52 6.87 -0.45 19.01
CA HIS A 52 6.94 -0.47 17.55
C HIS A 52 6.47 -1.81 16.95
N ALA A 53 5.94 -1.76 15.73
CA ALA A 53 5.63 -2.95 14.95
C ALA A 53 5.66 -2.66 13.45
N GLY A 54 6.22 -3.59 12.67
CA GLY A 54 6.22 -3.54 11.21
C GLY A 54 5.34 -4.61 10.58
N VAL A 55 4.92 -4.38 9.33
CA VAL A 55 4.29 -5.36 8.47
C VAL A 55 4.84 -5.27 7.04
N GLY A 56 5.13 -6.41 6.44
CA GLY A 56 5.69 -6.54 5.09
C GLY A 56 4.66 -6.34 3.97
N ILE A 57 3.74 -5.39 4.15
CA ILE A 57 2.77 -4.97 3.13
C ILE A 57 2.67 -3.45 3.14
N ALA A 58 2.52 -2.83 1.97
CA ALA A 58 2.19 -1.42 1.86
C ALA A 58 1.50 -1.11 0.52
N GLY A 59 1.92 -0.03 -0.16
CA GLY A 59 1.28 0.43 -1.38
C GLY A 59 1.26 -0.59 -2.52
N ASP A 60 2.29 -1.41 -2.63
CA ASP A 60 2.42 -2.47 -3.65
C ASP A 60 1.40 -3.59 -3.48
N ALA A 61 1.04 -3.95 -2.25
CA ALA A 61 0.01 -4.93 -1.94
C ALA A 61 -1.39 -4.43 -2.33
N LEU A 62 -1.63 -3.12 -2.24
CA LEU A 62 -2.87 -2.50 -2.70
C LEU A 62 -2.92 -2.44 -4.22
N ASP A 63 -1.80 -2.13 -4.88
CA ASP A 63 -1.69 -2.18 -6.35
C ASP A 63 -1.91 -3.59 -6.88
N TYR A 64 -1.37 -4.60 -6.18
CA TYR A 64 -1.61 -6.02 -6.46
C TYR A 64 -3.11 -6.32 -6.54
N ARG A 65 -3.93 -5.79 -5.62
CA ARG A 65 -5.39 -6.05 -5.62
C ARG A 65 -6.07 -5.51 -6.88
N ILE A 66 -5.68 -4.34 -7.37
CA ILE A 66 -6.20 -3.81 -8.63
C ILE A 66 -5.76 -4.69 -9.81
N ILE A 67 -4.49 -5.11 -9.85
CA ILE A 67 -3.99 -6.00 -10.92
C ILE A 67 -4.72 -7.35 -10.89
N ASP A 68 -4.92 -7.91 -9.71
CA ASP A 68 -5.51 -9.23 -9.51
C ASP A 68 -7.00 -9.27 -9.88
N HIS A 69 -7.73 -8.18 -9.63
CA HIS A 69 -9.17 -8.09 -9.88
C HIS A 69 -9.54 -7.47 -11.24
N VAL A 70 -8.75 -6.53 -11.77
CA VAL A 70 -9.10 -5.78 -12.99
C VAL A 70 -8.30 -6.25 -14.20
N VAL A 71 -6.99 -6.45 -14.04
CA VAL A 71 -6.08 -6.74 -15.15
C VAL A 71 -5.99 -8.23 -15.44
N SER A 72 -5.78 -9.05 -14.41
CA SER A 72 -5.55 -10.49 -14.53
C SER A 72 -6.70 -11.24 -15.26
N PRO A 73 -8.00 -10.89 -15.09
CA PRO A 73 -9.08 -11.50 -15.87
C PRO A 73 -8.97 -11.26 -17.39
N ARG A 74 -8.39 -10.12 -17.80
CA ARG A 74 -8.12 -9.80 -19.21
C ARG A 74 -6.97 -10.64 -19.78
N PHE A 75 -6.14 -11.20 -18.89
CA PHE A 75 -5.10 -12.19 -19.20
C PHE A 75 -5.52 -13.64 -18.95
N GLY A 76 -6.82 -13.93 -18.81
CA GLY A 76 -7.35 -15.30 -18.70
C GLY A 76 -7.57 -15.80 -17.27
N LYS A 77 -7.38 -14.96 -16.24
CA LYS A 77 -7.69 -15.39 -14.87
C LYS A 77 -9.17 -15.72 -14.74
N GLY A 78 -9.47 -16.90 -14.20
CA GLY A 78 -10.83 -17.38 -13.99
C GLY A 78 -11.47 -18.03 -15.22
N THR A 79 -10.74 -18.21 -16.32
CA THR A 79 -11.19 -19.01 -17.47
C THR A 79 -10.75 -20.46 -17.32
N SER A 80 -11.22 -21.33 -18.22
CA SER A 80 -10.89 -22.75 -18.24
C SER A 80 -10.20 -23.15 -19.55
N TYR A 81 -9.67 -24.36 -19.56
CA TYR A 81 -9.09 -25.03 -20.71
C TYR A 81 -9.41 -26.53 -20.67
N GLN A 82 -9.36 -27.19 -21.83
CA GLN A 82 -9.74 -28.59 -21.96
C GLN A 82 -8.57 -29.55 -22.13
N ILE A 83 -8.48 -30.56 -21.27
CA ILE A 83 -7.58 -31.71 -21.47
C ILE A 83 -8.41 -32.99 -21.54
N MET A 84 -8.29 -33.73 -22.65
CA MET A 84 -8.95 -35.03 -22.83
C MET A 84 -10.46 -34.99 -22.54
N GLY A 85 -11.13 -33.88 -22.92
CA GLY A 85 -12.56 -33.67 -22.68
C GLY A 85 -12.94 -33.31 -21.25
N LYS A 86 -11.97 -32.95 -20.39
CA LYS A 86 -12.21 -32.42 -19.04
C LYS A 86 -11.86 -30.94 -18.99
N ASP A 87 -12.78 -30.15 -18.44
CA ASP A 87 -12.53 -28.74 -18.14
C ASP A 87 -11.66 -28.60 -16.90
N LEU A 88 -10.60 -27.82 -17.01
CA LEU A 88 -9.67 -27.48 -15.94
C LEU A 88 -9.53 -25.97 -15.85
N PRO A 89 -9.40 -25.40 -14.64
CA PRO A 89 -9.19 -23.97 -14.49
C PRO A 89 -7.78 -23.59 -14.95
N VAL A 90 -7.65 -22.45 -15.63
CA VAL A 90 -6.33 -21.86 -15.89
C VAL A 90 -5.61 -21.65 -14.54
N PRO A 91 -4.32 -22.07 -14.41
CA PRO A 91 -3.63 -22.06 -13.13
C PRO A 91 -3.64 -20.68 -12.42
N PRO A 92 -4.27 -20.54 -11.24
CA PRO A 92 -4.36 -19.26 -10.53
C PRO A 92 -2.99 -18.75 -10.05
N GLY A 93 -2.01 -19.66 -9.88
CA GLY A 93 -0.66 -19.33 -9.45
C GLY A 93 0.10 -18.43 -10.44
N TRP A 94 -0.25 -18.45 -11.73
CA TRP A 94 0.33 -17.53 -12.71
C TRP A 94 -0.02 -16.08 -12.38
N TYR A 95 -1.27 -15.82 -12.00
CA TYR A 95 -1.75 -14.48 -11.71
C TYR A 95 -1.25 -13.94 -10.36
N ALA A 96 -1.06 -14.82 -9.38
CA ALA A 96 -0.41 -14.46 -8.11
C ALA A 96 1.05 -14.00 -8.31
N ASN A 97 1.76 -14.56 -9.29
CA ASN A 97 3.10 -14.11 -9.67
C ASN A 97 3.05 -12.88 -10.56
N PHE A 98 2.13 -12.83 -11.54
CA PHE A 98 1.95 -11.72 -12.45
C PHE A 98 1.66 -10.40 -11.72
N ALA A 99 0.73 -10.43 -10.76
CA ALA A 99 0.32 -9.25 -10.02
C ALA A 99 1.41 -8.72 -9.06
N ARG A 100 2.52 -9.44 -8.88
CA ARG A 100 3.69 -9.02 -8.11
C ARG A 100 4.82 -8.67 -9.05
N TRP A 101 5.11 -7.38 -9.18
CA TRP A 101 6.12 -6.88 -10.14
C TRP A 101 7.49 -7.58 -10.02
N HIS A 102 7.96 -7.88 -8.79
CA HIS A 102 9.24 -8.55 -8.56
C HIS A 102 9.25 -10.04 -8.97
N ARG A 103 8.06 -10.67 -9.10
CA ARG A 103 7.91 -12.07 -9.58
C ARG A 103 7.58 -12.15 -11.05
N LEU A 104 7.04 -11.10 -11.65
CA LEU A 104 6.75 -11.04 -13.08
C LEU A 104 8.00 -11.33 -13.92
N SER A 105 9.17 -10.85 -13.49
CA SER A 105 10.46 -11.13 -14.14
C SER A 105 10.78 -12.62 -14.23
N LEU A 106 10.35 -13.42 -13.24
CA LEU A 106 10.55 -14.87 -13.20
C LEU A 106 9.61 -15.62 -14.17
N MET A 107 8.49 -15.01 -14.56
CA MET A 107 7.55 -15.61 -15.51
C MET A 107 8.11 -15.69 -16.93
N ARG A 108 9.18 -14.95 -17.23
CA ARG A 108 9.89 -14.98 -18.51
C ARG A 108 10.65 -16.28 -18.78
N ALA A 109 10.78 -17.15 -17.77
CA ALA A 109 11.45 -18.42 -17.94
C ALA A 109 10.82 -19.20 -19.13
N PRO A 110 11.62 -19.72 -20.09
CA PRO A 110 11.08 -20.41 -21.27
C PRO A 110 10.19 -21.61 -20.94
N ARG A 111 10.34 -22.19 -19.75
CA ARG A 111 9.45 -23.23 -19.24
C ARG A 111 8.05 -22.67 -18.97
N THR A 112 7.96 -21.58 -18.22
CA THR A 112 6.67 -20.93 -17.87
C THR A 112 5.92 -20.50 -19.12
N LEU A 113 6.60 -19.85 -20.08
CA LEU A 113 5.96 -19.41 -21.32
C LEU A 113 5.42 -20.59 -22.15
N ARG A 114 6.18 -21.70 -22.21
CA ARG A 114 5.71 -22.93 -22.86
C ARG A 114 4.51 -23.55 -22.16
N GLU A 115 4.50 -23.56 -20.82
CA GLU A 115 3.36 -24.05 -20.04
C GLU A 115 2.10 -23.21 -20.30
N ILE A 116 2.23 -21.87 -20.39
CA ILE A 116 1.11 -20.98 -20.74
C ILE A 116 0.64 -21.24 -22.18
N GLU A 117 1.55 -21.41 -23.14
CA GLU A 117 1.23 -21.68 -24.54
C GLU A 117 0.53 -23.04 -24.73
N GLU A 118 0.95 -24.07 -23.99
CA GLU A 118 0.29 -25.39 -24.01
C GLU A 118 -1.16 -25.30 -23.54
N VAL A 119 -1.41 -24.54 -22.47
CA VAL A 119 -2.77 -24.28 -21.97
C VAL A 119 -3.57 -23.45 -22.98
N ALA A 120 -2.96 -22.42 -23.58
CA ALA A 120 -3.61 -21.55 -24.56
C ALA A 120 -4.22 -22.33 -25.73
N ARG A 121 -3.57 -23.39 -26.23
CA ARG A 121 -4.07 -24.21 -27.35
C ARG A 121 -5.44 -24.84 -27.14
N THR A 122 -5.85 -25.01 -25.88
CA THR A 122 -7.10 -25.67 -25.50
C THR A 122 -7.95 -24.82 -24.55
N ALA A 123 -7.59 -23.56 -24.36
CA ALA A 123 -8.32 -22.62 -23.52
C ALA A 123 -9.60 -22.14 -24.22
N ASP A 124 -10.61 -21.80 -23.42
CA ASP A 124 -11.84 -21.17 -23.93
C ASP A 124 -11.56 -19.79 -24.57
N HIS A 125 -10.51 -19.12 -24.08
CA HIS A 125 -10.06 -17.78 -24.47
C HIS A 125 -8.55 -17.76 -24.74
N PRO A 126 -8.08 -18.43 -25.81
CA PRO A 126 -6.66 -18.52 -26.15
C PRO A 126 -6.00 -17.14 -26.31
N GLU A 127 -6.73 -16.18 -26.87
CA GLU A 127 -6.26 -14.83 -27.13
C GLU A 127 -5.78 -14.12 -25.87
N ARG A 128 -6.44 -14.35 -24.72
CA ARG A 128 -6.08 -13.72 -23.44
C ARG A 128 -4.75 -14.24 -22.90
N LEU A 129 -4.48 -15.54 -23.10
CA LEU A 129 -3.22 -16.15 -22.69
C LEU A 129 -2.09 -15.75 -23.64
N HIS A 130 -2.35 -15.60 -24.93
CA HIS A 130 -1.39 -15.02 -25.86
C HIS A 130 -1.05 -13.57 -25.54
N HIS A 131 -2.02 -12.76 -25.09
CA HIS A 131 -1.75 -11.42 -24.57
C HIS A 131 -0.88 -11.45 -23.31
N LEU A 132 -1.10 -12.41 -22.40
CA LEU A 132 -0.25 -12.59 -21.22
C LEU A 132 1.19 -12.93 -21.59
N ILE A 133 1.40 -13.88 -22.51
CA ILE A 133 2.73 -14.26 -23.02
C ILE A 133 3.43 -13.03 -23.59
N ARG A 134 2.79 -12.32 -24.52
CA ARG A 134 3.36 -11.11 -25.13
C ARG A 134 3.72 -10.06 -24.09
N PHE A 135 2.83 -9.80 -23.13
CA PHE A 135 3.10 -8.85 -22.07
C PHE A 135 4.34 -9.22 -21.23
N ILE A 136 4.54 -10.51 -20.94
CA ILE A 136 5.69 -11.00 -20.18
C ILE A 136 6.97 -10.87 -21.01
N GLU A 137 6.92 -11.19 -22.31
CA GLU A 137 8.06 -11.13 -23.22
C GLU A 137 8.55 -9.69 -23.46
N GLU A 138 7.62 -8.75 -23.63
CA GLU A 138 7.89 -7.33 -23.91
C GLU A 138 8.16 -6.47 -22.67
N GLU A 139 8.22 -7.09 -21.48
CA GLU A 139 8.61 -6.45 -20.22
C GLU A 139 7.74 -5.24 -19.81
N ALA A 140 6.47 -5.22 -20.20
CA ALA A 140 5.55 -4.10 -19.95
C ALA A 140 5.05 -3.95 -18.49
N GLY A 141 5.63 -4.72 -17.57
CA GLY A 141 5.28 -4.75 -16.15
C GLY A 141 5.36 -3.40 -15.45
N TYR A 142 6.42 -2.63 -15.71
CA TYR A 142 6.61 -1.34 -15.05
C TYR A 142 5.56 -0.31 -15.48
N ALA A 143 5.27 -0.23 -16.78
CA ALA A 143 4.26 0.69 -17.30
C ALA A 143 2.85 0.35 -16.77
N LEU A 144 2.51 -0.94 -16.68
CA LEU A 144 1.26 -1.38 -16.06
C LEU A 144 1.19 -0.98 -14.57
N TYR A 145 2.29 -1.19 -13.83
CA TYR A 145 2.36 -0.80 -12.42
C TYR A 145 2.16 0.71 -12.23
N GLN A 146 2.75 1.54 -13.09
CA GLN A 146 2.53 3.00 -13.06
C GLN A 146 1.07 3.36 -13.33
N ALA A 147 0.42 2.73 -14.32
CA ALA A 147 -0.99 2.97 -14.62
C ALA A 147 -1.89 2.59 -13.44
N VAL A 148 -1.62 1.44 -12.80
CA VAL A 148 -2.35 0.97 -11.62
C VAL A 148 -2.14 1.89 -10.41
N SER A 149 -0.89 2.26 -10.12
CA SER A 149 -0.57 3.18 -9.03
C SER A 149 -1.23 4.55 -9.23
N GLY A 150 -1.26 5.04 -10.47
CA GLY A 150 -2.00 6.24 -10.86
C GLY A 150 -3.50 6.12 -10.64
N ALA A 151 -4.11 4.98 -11.01
CA ALA A 151 -5.52 4.71 -10.75
C ALA A 151 -5.83 4.66 -9.25
N LYS A 152 -4.99 3.98 -8.45
CA LYS A 152 -5.09 3.97 -6.97
C LYS A 152 -5.06 5.39 -6.40
N ALA A 153 -4.10 6.21 -6.83
CA ALA A 153 -3.99 7.60 -6.39
C ALA A 153 -5.21 8.45 -6.79
N ALA A 154 -5.78 8.21 -7.97
CA ALA A 154 -7.02 8.86 -8.40
C ALA A 154 -8.21 8.44 -7.53
N LEU A 155 -8.30 7.16 -7.15
CA LEU A 155 -9.31 6.65 -6.23
C LEU A 155 -9.24 7.28 -4.84
N SER A 156 -8.09 7.81 -4.41
CA SER A 156 -8.04 8.61 -3.17
C SER A 156 -8.81 9.93 -3.26
N ARG A 157 -9.05 10.45 -4.47
CA ARG A 157 -9.67 11.77 -4.69
C ARG A 157 -11.09 11.67 -5.23
N ALA A 158 -11.38 10.66 -6.05
CA ALA A 158 -12.67 10.44 -6.68
C ALA A 158 -13.29 9.08 -6.31
N PRO A 159 -14.63 8.93 -6.34
CA PRO A 159 -15.32 7.67 -6.04
C PRO A 159 -15.13 6.60 -7.13
N SER A 160 -14.72 6.97 -8.34
CA SER A 160 -14.31 6.04 -9.39
C SER A 160 -13.20 6.66 -10.25
N THR A 161 -12.53 5.81 -11.02
CA THR A 161 -11.52 6.19 -12.02
C THR A 161 -11.54 5.20 -13.17
N THR A 162 -11.01 5.59 -14.33
CA THR A 162 -10.79 4.66 -15.44
C THR A 162 -9.33 4.22 -15.46
N LEU A 163 -9.06 2.94 -15.22
CA LEU A 163 -7.75 2.35 -15.45
C LEU A 163 -7.55 2.16 -16.95
N ARG A 164 -6.60 2.91 -17.52
CA ARG A 164 -6.21 2.83 -18.93
C ARG A 164 -4.79 2.31 -19.06
N PHE A 165 -4.60 1.32 -19.91
CA PHE A 165 -3.29 0.80 -20.26
C PHE A 165 -3.28 0.29 -21.70
N GLU A 166 -2.26 0.63 -22.48
CA GLU A 166 -2.10 0.19 -23.85
C GLU A 166 -0.66 -0.23 -24.11
N HIS A 167 -0.47 -1.42 -24.66
CA HIS A 167 0.84 -1.97 -24.99
C HIS A 167 0.72 -3.06 -26.07
N GLU A 168 1.45 -2.93 -27.18
CA GLU A 168 1.60 -3.94 -28.25
C GLU A 168 0.31 -4.70 -28.64
N GLY A 169 -0.75 -3.94 -28.95
CA GLY A 169 -2.04 -4.46 -29.39
C GLY A 169 -2.96 -4.97 -28.27
N PHE A 170 -2.54 -4.85 -27.00
CA PHE A 170 -3.41 -4.99 -25.84
C PHE A 170 -3.86 -3.61 -25.36
N ARG A 171 -5.17 -3.41 -25.24
CA ARG A 171 -5.76 -2.21 -24.63
C ARG A 171 -6.67 -2.63 -23.47
N LEU A 172 -6.46 -1.99 -22.33
CA LEU A 172 -7.28 -2.07 -21.14
C LEU A 172 -7.90 -0.69 -20.91
N GLU A 173 -9.22 -0.66 -20.79
CA GLU A 173 -9.96 0.52 -20.35
C GLU A 173 -11.10 0.05 -19.45
N GLU A 174 -10.89 0.10 -18.14
CA GLU A 174 -11.84 -0.42 -17.15
C GLU A 174 -12.16 0.65 -16.12
N GLU A 175 -13.44 0.82 -15.81
CA GLU A 175 -13.84 1.63 -14.67
C GLU A 175 -13.60 0.85 -13.37
N VAL A 176 -12.97 1.51 -12.41
CA VAL A 176 -12.73 0.99 -11.06
C VAL A 176 -13.44 1.91 -10.07
N ALA A 177 -14.35 1.36 -9.28
CA ALA A 177 -14.99 2.08 -8.19
C ALA A 177 -14.14 1.98 -6.91
N ARG A 178 -14.09 3.06 -6.13
CA ARG A 178 -13.43 3.11 -4.83
C ARG A 178 -14.01 2.04 -3.89
N ALA A 179 -15.33 1.87 -3.90
CA ALA A 179 -15.99 0.89 -3.05
C ALA A 179 -15.54 -0.56 -3.33
N ASP A 180 -15.29 -0.90 -4.60
CA ASP A 180 -14.77 -2.23 -4.96
C ASP A 180 -13.31 -2.38 -4.56
N PHE A 181 -12.49 -1.35 -4.84
CA PHE A 181 -11.10 -1.31 -4.39
C PHE A 181 -10.98 -1.50 -2.87
N GLU A 182 -11.78 -0.76 -2.08
CA GLU A 182 -11.81 -0.86 -0.62
C GLU A 182 -12.22 -2.26 -0.13
N ARG A 183 -13.14 -2.94 -0.83
CA ARG A 183 -13.47 -4.34 -0.56
C ARG A 183 -12.30 -5.27 -0.84
N TRP A 184 -11.55 -5.05 -1.93
CA TRP A 184 -10.43 -5.92 -2.30
C TRP A 184 -9.24 -5.80 -1.33
N ILE A 185 -9.03 -4.63 -0.73
CA ILE A 185 -7.91 -4.37 0.19
C ILE A 185 -8.25 -4.66 1.66
N ALA A 186 -9.47 -5.10 1.98
CA ALA A 186 -9.89 -5.40 3.35
C ALA A 186 -8.93 -6.37 4.10
N PRO A 187 -8.34 -7.40 3.47
CA PRO A 187 -7.35 -8.25 4.13
C PRO A 187 -6.04 -7.52 4.51
N GLU A 188 -5.61 -6.55 3.70
CA GLU A 188 -4.44 -5.71 3.99
C GLU A 188 -4.75 -4.72 5.13
N LEU A 189 -5.96 -4.14 5.14
CA LEU A 189 -6.42 -3.28 6.24
C LEU A 189 -6.41 -4.04 7.58
N ALA A 190 -6.91 -5.28 7.61
CA ALA A 190 -6.87 -6.12 8.82
C ALA A 190 -5.43 -6.38 9.31
N GLN A 191 -4.47 -6.52 8.40
CA GLN A 191 -3.06 -6.67 8.76
C GLN A 191 -2.45 -5.38 9.33
N PHE A 192 -2.85 -4.20 8.83
CA PHE A 192 -2.49 -2.92 9.46
C PHE A 192 -3.06 -2.82 10.87
N GLU A 193 -4.33 -3.18 11.08
CA GLU A 193 -4.94 -3.19 12.43
C GLU A 193 -4.16 -4.10 13.39
N ALA A 194 -3.84 -5.32 12.96
CA ALA A 194 -3.05 -6.26 13.77
C ALA A 194 -1.62 -5.77 14.06
N ALA A 195 -1.02 -5.00 13.15
CA ALA A 195 0.29 -4.39 13.39
C ALA A 195 0.20 -3.26 14.43
N VAL A 196 -0.86 -2.44 14.37
CA VAL A 196 -1.15 -1.42 15.39
C VAL A 196 -1.39 -2.05 16.75
N ASP A 197 -2.15 -3.16 16.82
CA ASP A 197 -2.36 -3.91 18.07
C ASP A 197 -1.03 -4.35 18.70
N ARG A 198 -0.10 -4.85 17.88
CA ARG A 198 1.23 -5.27 18.34
C ARG A 198 2.05 -4.08 18.84
N ALA A 199 2.02 -2.93 18.16
CA ALA A 199 2.72 -1.74 18.61
C ALA A 199 2.17 -1.21 19.96
N LEU A 200 0.85 -1.22 20.14
CA LEU A 200 0.19 -0.85 21.40
C LEU A 200 0.56 -1.83 22.53
N ALA A 201 0.55 -3.12 22.25
CA ALA A 201 0.94 -4.15 23.21
C ALA A 201 2.42 -4.05 23.62
N ASP A 202 3.31 -3.79 22.67
CA ASP A 202 4.74 -3.55 22.92
C ASP A 202 4.95 -2.33 23.82
N ALA A 203 4.16 -1.26 23.60
CA ALA A 203 4.17 -0.07 24.43
C ALA A 203 3.45 -0.23 25.79
N GLY A 204 2.72 -1.33 26.01
CA GLY A 204 1.89 -1.53 27.20
C GLY A 204 0.72 -0.54 27.32
N LEU A 205 0.21 -0.03 26.20
CA LEU A 205 -0.81 1.02 26.15
C LEU A 205 -2.13 0.51 25.56
N ARG A 206 -3.23 1.19 25.91
CA ARG A 206 -4.53 1.06 25.25
C ARG A 206 -4.73 2.18 24.22
N GLU A 207 -5.63 1.97 23.27
CA GLU A 207 -5.98 2.95 22.23
C GLU A 207 -6.33 4.34 22.78
N GLY A 208 -7.09 4.38 23.89
CA GLY A 208 -7.52 5.63 24.51
C GLY A 208 -6.38 6.48 25.07
N GLU A 209 -5.21 5.87 25.30
CA GLU A 209 -3.99 6.51 25.82
C GLU A 209 -3.12 7.11 24.70
N VAL A 210 -3.51 6.94 23.43
CA VAL A 210 -2.88 7.62 22.29
C VAL A 210 -3.58 8.95 22.05
N ASP A 211 -2.85 10.05 22.23
CA ASP A 211 -3.38 11.40 22.10
C ASP A 211 -3.48 11.84 20.64
N ARG A 212 -2.53 11.42 19.80
CA ARG A 212 -2.46 11.79 18.38
C ARG A 212 -1.98 10.64 17.51
N VAL A 213 -2.47 10.63 16.28
CA VAL A 213 -2.09 9.68 15.23
C VAL A 213 -1.63 10.46 14.01
N PHE A 214 -0.40 10.23 13.57
CA PHE A 214 0.13 10.76 12.32
C PHE A 214 0.28 9.64 11.31
N LEU A 215 -0.27 9.84 10.12
CA LEU A 215 -0.11 8.92 9.00
C LEU A 215 0.73 9.59 7.91
N THR A 216 1.73 8.87 7.42
CA THR A 216 2.63 9.32 6.35
C THR A 216 2.76 8.29 5.23
N GLY A 217 3.35 8.70 4.12
CA GLY A 217 3.48 7.88 2.91
C GLY A 217 2.23 7.89 2.03
N GLY A 218 2.40 7.63 0.73
CA GLY A 218 1.32 7.78 -0.26
C GLY A 218 0.11 6.86 0.00
N THR A 219 0.33 5.70 0.60
CA THR A 219 -0.72 4.74 0.95
C THR A 219 -1.64 5.26 2.08
N SER A 220 -1.15 6.14 2.95
CA SER A 220 -1.99 6.78 3.98
C SER A 220 -3.09 7.66 3.39
N LEU A 221 -2.94 8.12 2.13
CA LEU A 221 -3.93 8.92 1.42
C LEU A 221 -5.12 8.08 0.92
N VAL A 222 -5.08 6.76 1.05
CA VAL A 222 -6.21 5.89 0.72
C VAL A 222 -7.32 6.08 1.76
N PRO A 223 -8.55 6.47 1.37
CA PRO A 223 -9.62 6.79 2.31
C PRO A 223 -9.92 5.68 3.33
N ALA A 224 -9.98 4.42 2.91
CA ALA A 224 -10.17 3.30 3.83
C ALA A 224 -9.03 3.11 4.86
N VAL A 225 -7.78 3.43 4.49
CA VAL A 225 -6.66 3.41 5.43
C VAL A 225 -6.87 4.52 6.47
N ARG A 226 -7.18 5.75 6.04
CA ARG A 226 -7.45 6.85 6.98
C ARG A 226 -8.64 6.54 7.88
N HIS A 227 -9.73 6.02 7.33
CA HIS A 227 -10.94 5.69 8.06
C HIS A 227 -10.72 4.58 9.12
N LEU A 228 -9.81 3.64 8.88
CA LEU A 228 -9.38 2.66 9.87
C LEU A 228 -8.86 3.35 11.14
N PHE A 229 -7.96 4.32 11.00
CA PHE A 229 -7.41 5.04 12.16
C PHE A 229 -8.45 5.99 12.78
N GLU A 230 -9.28 6.66 11.99
CA GLU A 230 -10.33 7.55 12.50
C GLU A 230 -11.36 6.76 13.32
N ARG A 231 -11.75 5.56 12.86
CA ARG A 231 -12.68 4.68 13.60
C ARG A 231 -12.09 4.21 14.92
N ARG A 232 -10.77 3.97 14.97
CA ARG A 232 -10.09 3.41 16.12
C ARG A 232 -9.71 4.45 17.17
N PHE A 233 -9.16 5.58 16.74
CA PHE A 233 -8.60 6.60 17.64
C PHE A 233 -9.45 7.89 17.72
N GLY A 234 -10.47 8.04 16.87
CA GLY A 234 -11.27 9.25 16.75
C GLY A 234 -10.71 10.20 15.68
N PRO A 235 -11.57 10.80 14.83
CA PRO A 235 -11.14 11.65 13.73
C PRO A 235 -10.37 12.90 14.18
N GLU A 236 -10.60 13.39 15.39
CA GLU A 236 -9.91 14.53 15.99
C GLU A 236 -8.44 14.24 16.34
N ARG A 237 -8.09 12.96 16.52
CA ARG A 237 -6.73 12.53 16.84
C ARG A 237 -5.91 12.23 15.60
N VAL A 238 -6.56 11.97 14.46
CA VAL A 238 -5.90 11.59 13.19
C VAL A 238 -5.53 12.82 12.37
N ALA A 239 -4.24 13.10 12.37
CA ALA A 239 -3.58 14.15 11.62
C ALA A 239 -3.01 13.63 10.29
N GLY A 240 -2.97 14.50 9.27
CA GLY A 240 -2.49 14.16 7.93
C GLY A 240 -1.31 15.01 7.47
N GLY A 241 -0.33 14.38 6.82
CA GLY A 241 0.66 15.00 5.92
C GLY A 241 1.55 16.11 6.51
N SER A 242 1.05 17.34 6.58
CA SER A 242 1.84 18.53 6.97
C SER A 242 2.28 18.51 8.43
N GLU A 243 1.51 17.87 9.31
CA GLU A 243 1.84 17.78 10.74
C GLU A 243 2.86 16.67 11.03
N PHE A 244 3.10 15.75 10.08
CA PHE A 244 4.12 14.69 10.19
C PHE A 244 5.53 15.18 9.85
N VAL A 245 5.69 15.99 8.78
CA VAL A 245 6.98 16.62 8.43
C VAL A 245 7.57 17.32 9.64
N SER A 246 6.67 17.98 10.35
CA SER A 246 6.85 18.60 11.65
C SER A 246 7.46 17.69 12.74
N VAL A 247 6.92 16.48 12.92
CA VAL A 247 7.40 15.51 13.91
C VAL A 247 8.73 14.88 13.46
N ALA A 248 8.87 14.58 12.17
CA ALA A 248 10.07 13.99 11.59
C ALA A 248 11.29 14.93 11.71
N GLU A 249 11.10 16.24 11.47
CA GLU A 249 12.11 17.26 11.69
C GLU A 249 12.50 17.38 13.17
N GLY A 250 11.52 17.35 14.08
CA GLY A 250 11.77 17.33 15.52
C GLY A 250 12.60 16.13 15.98
N LEU A 251 12.32 14.94 15.44
CA LEU A 251 13.10 13.72 15.70
C LEU A 251 14.53 13.81 15.15
N ALA A 252 14.70 14.38 13.95
CA ALA A 252 16.01 14.55 13.33
C ALA A 252 16.92 15.52 14.10
N LEU A 253 16.34 16.62 14.62
CA LEU A 253 17.08 17.60 15.43
C LEU A 253 17.55 17.00 16.77
N ILE A 254 16.69 16.23 17.44
CA ILE A 254 17.05 15.55 18.70
C ILE A 254 18.12 14.48 18.47
N GLY A 255 18.08 13.76 17.34
CA GLY A 255 19.10 12.80 16.95
C GLY A 255 20.48 13.43 16.70
N ALA A 256 20.52 14.63 16.12
CA ALA A 256 21.75 15.37 15.89
C ALA A 256 22.38 15.90 17.21
N GLU A 257 21.57 16.39 18.15
CA GLU A 257 22.05 16.86 19.47
C GLU A 257 22.58 15.72 20.35
N ALA A 258 22.11 14.48 20.15
CA ALA A 258 22.60 13.30 20.86
C ALA A 258 23.92 12.74 20.32
N GLN A 259 24.33 13.10 19.09
CA GLN A 259 25.60 12.68 18.48
C GLN A 259 26.76 13.64 18.78
N ASP A 260 26.48 14.86 19.25
CA ASP A 260 27.46 15.88 19.63
C ASP A 260 27.80 15.90 21.14
N ARG A 261 27.43 14.83 21.88
CA ARG A 261 27.82 14.61 23.29
C ARG A 261 28.53 13.27 23.48
#